data_AF-A0A519CT46-F1
#
_entry.id   AF-A0A519CT46-F1
#
_cell.length_a   1.000
_cell.length_b   1.000
_cell.length_c   1.000
_cell.angle_alpha   90.00
_cell.angle_beta   90.00
_cell.angle_gamma   90.00
#
_symmetry.space_group_name_H-M   'P 1'
#
loop_
_entity.id
_entity.type
_entity.pdbx_description
1 polymer ?
#
loop_
_entity_poly.entity_id
_entity_poly.type
_entity_poly.pdbx_seq_one_letter_code
_entity_poly.pdbx_strand_id
1 'polypeptide(L)'
;MLSFENPPTTWAQEIENQTVWLEFVSSVNGVTNLSGDVGPGGVWSIVVDLDPLEFKTNISATLGYSGWTDNSVTSFIPPQFHLRPSTHTIALDIRDAPNLTATVEGPMANNSVFVLDDDVHINGSAMTIGASPVAMLGNLSLSIRQNDSGMEWLEVFNFTVNGSFTITHLLSSADTPVAAGVIEIQLRFFPDVLLATDDANVSTNEPYWLLGILDFSIEAMPQMRGMATNVRVQIEDHRGVIQGFETIGDYDFYFDNNWVNTTNDPDSTVITLSWDLNSSKIAYDYVLDVSFNGSQYFQQSTGYGWLRTQAEVGWNISVGQDWNHLGTTTYIYG
;
A
#
# COMPACT_ATOMS: atom_id res chain seq x y z
N MET A 1 -18.90 -17.05 -3.16
CA MET A 1 -18.01 -17.37 -2.02
C MET A 1 -18.24 -18.84 -1.65
N LEU A 2 -17.19 -19.67 -1.69
CA LEU A 2 -17.24 -21.04 -1.18
C LEU A 2 -17.21 -20.99 0.35
N SER A 3 -18.09 -21.74 1.03
CA SER A 3 -18.14 -21.77 2.49
C SER A 3 -18.28 -23.20 3.01
N PHE A 4 -17.72 -23.46 4.19
CA PHE A 4 -17.84 -24.74 4.87
C PHE A 4 -19.25 -24.89 5.45
N GLU A 5 -19.92 -26.00 5.13
CA GLU A 5 -21.18 -26.36 5.78
C GLU A 5 -20.94 -26.74 7.26
N ASN A 6 -19.77 -27.32 7.57
CA ASN A 6 -19.27 -27.54 8.93
C ASN A 6 -17.75 -27.27 8.97
N PRO A 7 -17.26 -26.23 9.66
CA PRO A 7 -15.83 -25.95 9.73
C PRO A 7 -15.10 -27.04 10.54
N PRO A 8 -14.00 -27.62 10.03
CA PRO A 8 -13.24 -28.62 10.77
C PRO A 8 -12.60 -28.00 12.02
N THR A 9 -12.67 -28.70 13.15
CA THR A 9 -12.18 -28.19 14.45
C THR A 9 -10.65 -28.21 14.58
N THR A 10 -9.93 -28.93 13.71
CA THR A 10 -8.48 -29.16 13.84
C THR A 10 -7.68 -29.33 12.53
N TRP A 11 -8.31 -29.21 11.35
CA TRP A 11 -7.68 -29.59 10.04
C TRP A 11 -7.71 -28.50 8.96
N ALA A 12 -7.74 -27.21 9.33
CA ALA A 12 -7.73 -26.12 8.35
C ALA A 12 -6.50 -26.13 7.41
N GLN A 13 -5.45 -26.89 7.75
CA GLN A 13 -4.21 -27.04 6.98
C GLN A 13 -4.22 -28.21 5.97
N GLU A 14 -5.27 -29.07 5.92
CA GLU A 14 -5.29 -30.24 5.02
C GLU A 14 -6.17 -30.05 3.76
N ILE A 15 -6.81 -28.89 3.61
CA ILE A 15 -7.63 -28.55 2.43
C ILE A 15 -6.75 -27.80 1.43
N GLU A 16 -5.62 -28.41 1.06
CA GLU A 16 -4.72 -27.85 0.06
C GLU A 16 -5.27 -28.15 -1.36
N ASN A 17 -5.01 -27.24 -2.30
CA ASN A 17 -5.25 -27.39 -3.74
C ASN A 17 -6.72 -27.57 -4.15
N GLN A 18 -7.62 -26.79 -3.57
CA GLN A 18 -8.98 -26.68 -4.11
C GLN A 18 -8.97 -25.89 -5.41
N THR A 19 -9.69 -26.39 -6.42
CA THR A 19 -9.83 -25.71 -7.70
C THR A 19 -11.29 -25.54 -8.07
N VAL A 20 -11.58 -24.39 -8.67
CA VAL A 20 -12.79 -24.18 -9.46
C VAL A 20 -12.45 -24.39 -10.92
N TRP A 21 -13.44 -24.81 -11.72
CA TRP A 21 -13.27 -25.00 -13.15
C TRP A 21 -14.36 -24.29 -13.94
N LEU A 22 -14.02 -23.87 -15.16
CA LEU A 22 -14.91 -23.27 -16.13
C LEU A 22 -14.83 -24.07 -17.42
N GLU A 23 -15.96 -24.63 -17.86
CA GLU A 23 -16.06 -25.38 -19.10
C GLU A 23 -16.99 -24.68 -20.10
N PHE A 24 -16.55 -24.51 -21.33
CA PHE A 24 -17.34 -23.97 -22.44
C PHE A 24 -16.85 -24.49 -23.79
N VAL A 25 -17.62 -24.25 -24.85
CA VAL A 25 -17.23 -24.60 -26.22
C VAL A 25 -16.92 -23.33 -26.99
N SER A 26 -15.63 -23.09 -27.24
CA SER A 26 -15.15 -22.07 -28.17
C SER A 26 -15.50 -22.47 -29.60
N SER A 27 -15.91 -21.50 -30.41
CA SER A 27 -16.16 -21.70 -31.85
C SER A 27 -14.87 -21.94 -32.65
N VAL A 28 -13.72 -21.58 -32.10
CA VAL A 28 -12.40 -21.71 -32.72
C VAL A 28 -11.62 -22.89 -32.13
N ASN A 29 -11.51 -22.93 -30.80
CA ASN A 29 -10.67 -23.89 -30.08
C ASN A 29 -11.43 -25.15 -29.62
N GLY A 30 -12.76 -25.18 -29.76
CA GLY A 30 -13.61 -26.29 -29.33
C GLY A 30 -13.79 -26.33 -27.81
N VAL A 31 -13.91 -27.54 -27.26
CA VAL A 31 -14.14 -27.74 -25.81
C VAL A 31 -12.94 -27.19 -25.03
N THR A 32 -13.20 -26.21 -24.19
CA THR A 32 -12.23 -25.51 -23.35
C THR A 32 -12.59 -25.74 -21.89
N ASN A 33 -11.60 -26.17 -21.09
CA ASN A 33 -11.74 -26.39 -19.66
C ASN A 33 -10.58 -25.69 -18.95
N LEU A 34 -10.93 -24.68 -18.15
CA LEU A 34 -9.99 -23.82 -17.44
C LEU A 34 -10.15 -24.05 -15.94
N SER A 35 -9.07 -23.93 -15.18
CA SER A 35 -9.09 -24.08 -13.72
C SER A 35 -8.43 -22.90 -13.03
N GLY A 36 -8.93 -22.56 -11.85
CA GLY A 36 -8.37 -21.55 -10.97
C GLY A 36 -8.29 -22.07 -9.55
N ASP A 37 -7.20 -21.74 -8.86
CA ASP A 37 -7.01 -22.13 -7.47
C ASP A 37 -7.92 -21.31 -6.55
N VAL A 38 -8.36 -21.94 -5.46
CA VAL A 38 -9.14 -21.29 -4.41
C VAL A 38 -8.20 -20.89 -3.30
N GLY A 39 -8.03 -19.58 -3.14
CA GLY A 39 -7.21 -18.98 -2.09
C GLY A 39 -7.86 -19.00 -0.70
N PRO A 40 -7.12 -18.52 0.31
CA PRO A 40 -7.65 -18.37 1.67
C PRO A 40 -8.97 -17.59 1.68
N GLY A 41 -9.96 -18.06 2.45
CA GLY A 41 -11.28 -17.43 2.51
C GLY A 41 -12.23 -17.77 1.34
N GLY A 42 -11.84 -18.66 0.43
CA GLY A 42 -12.73 -19.16 -0.63
C GLY A 42 -12.84 -18.24 -1.85
N VAL A 43 -11.88 -17.32 -2.02
CA VAL A 43 -11.73 -16.41 -3.17
C VAL A 43 -10.99 -17.16 -4.28
N TRP A 44 -11.39 -16.94 -5.53
CA TRP A 44 -10.79 -17.60 -6.69
C TRP A 44 -10.89 -16.72 -7.93
N SER A 45 -10.02 -16.98 -8.91
CA SER A 45 -10.04 -16.35 -10.22
C SER A 45 -9.66 -17.37 -11.30
N ILE A 46 -10.29 -17.29 -12.46
CA ILE A 46 -9.94 -18.10 -13.64
C ILE A 46 -9.56 -17.12 -14.75
N VAL A 47 -8.36 -17.28 -15.32
CA VAL A 47 -7.93 -16.53 -16.49
C VAL A 47 -8.61 -17.15 -17.72
N VAL A 48 -9.30 -16.32 -18.51
CA VAL A 48 -10.05 -16.76 -19.70
C VAL A 48 -9.49 -16.05 -20.93
N ASP A 49 -8.82 -16.83 -21.78
CA ASP A 49 -8.29 -16.35 -23.06
C ASP A 49 -9.10 -16.94 -24.22
N LEU A 50 -9.54 -16.07 -25.13
CA LEU A 50 -10.27 -16.45 -26.34
C LEU A 50 -9.46 -16.10 -27.58
N ASP A 51 -9.62 -16.88 -28.64
CA ASP A 51 -8.99 -16.56 -29.93
C ASP A 51 -9.54 -15.24 -30.48
N PRO A 52 -8.72 -14.37 -31.10
CA PRO A 52 -9.20 -13.12 -31.72
C PRO A 52 -10.33 -13.31 -32.75
N LEU A 53 -10.44 -14.51 -33.34
CA LEU A 53 -11.48 -14.90 -34.30
C LEU A 53 -12.71 -15.56 -33.64
N GLU A 54 -12.79 -15.60 -32.31
CA GLU A 54 -13.95 -16.13 -31.59
C GLU A 54 -15.24 -15.43 -32.05
N PHE A 55 -16.25 -16.22 -32.37
CA PHE A 55 -17.51 -15.69 -32.88
C PHE A 55 -18.22 -14.84 -31.82
N LYS A 56 -18.69 -13.66 -32.23
CA LYS A 56 -19.33 -12.68 -31.33
C LYS A 56 -20.77 -13.10 -31.03
N THR A 57 -20.92 -13.95 -30.02
CA THR A 57 -22.19 -14.49 -29.55
C THR A 57 -22.09 -14.87 -28.08
N ASN A 58 -23.23 -15.10 -27.44
CA ASN A 58 -23.24 -15.70 -26.12
C ASN A 58 -22.79 -17.17 -26.20
N ILE A 59 -21.83 -17.54 -25.37
CA ILE A 59 -21.38 -18.92 -25.16
C ILE A 59 -21.93 -19.41 -23.83
N SER A 60 -22.61 -20.56 -23.84
CA SER A 60 -23.02 -21.21 -22.59
C SER A 60 -21.80 -21.87 -21.94
N ALA A 61 -21.58 -21.56 -20.67
CA ALA A 61 -20.48 -22.12 -19.89
C ALA A 61 -20.99 -22.72 -18.59
N THR A 62 -20.26 -23.70 -18.07
CA THR A 62 -20.51 -24.30 -16.77
C THR A 62 -19.34 -23.96 -15.86
N LEU A 63 -19.61 -23.19 -14.82
CA LEU A 63 -18.71 -23.01 -13.70
C LEU A 63 -18.96 -24.15 -12.70
N GLY A 64 -17.90 -24.73 -12.16
CA GLY A 64 -18.05 -25.81 -11.21
C GLY A 64 -16.96 -25.89 -10.17
N TYR A 65 -17.30 -26.61 -9.11
CA TYR A 65 -16.42 -27.03 -8.05
C TYR A 65 -16.67 -28.52 -7.84
N SER A 66 -15.63 -29.34 -7.94
CA SER A 66 -15.74 -30.81 -7.95
C SER A 66 -16.01 -31.42 -6.58
N GLY A 67 -16.06 -30.60 -5.53
CA GLY A 67 -16.14 -31.08 -4.16
C GLY A 67 -14.80 -31.54 -3.63
N TRP A 68 -14.75 -31.77 -2.32
CA TRP A 68 -13.59 -32.38 -1.65
C TRP A 68 -14.03 -33.56 -0.79
N THR A 69 -13.31 -34.66 -0.96
CA THR A 69 -13.44 -35.88 -0.16
C THR A 69 -12.14 -36.14 0.57
N ASP A 70 -12.24 -36.61 1.81
CA ASP A 70 -11.10 -37.17 2.51
C ASP A 70 -10.84 -38.58 1.96
N ASN A 71 -9.76 -38.73 1.21
CA ASN A 71 -9.37 -40.01 0.61
C ASN A 71 -8.66 -40.94 1.60
N SER A 72 -8.35 -40.48 2.82
CA SER A 72 -7.75 -41.31 3.88
C SER A 72 -8.75 -42.30 4.46
N VAL A 73 -10.06 -42.03 4.34
CA VAL A 73 -11.13 -42.91 4.82
C VAL A 73 -11.90 -43.50 3.64
N THR A 74 -11.60 -44.76 3.30
CA THR A 74 -12.17 -45.45 2.13
C THR A 74 -13.42 -46.29 2.45
N SER A 75 -13.90 -46.27 3.70
CA SER A 75 -14.99 -47.14 4.17
C SER A 75 -16.40 -46.59 3.93
N PHE A 76 -16.55 -45.33 3.54
CA PHE A 76 -17.85 -44.72 3.27
C PHE A 76 -18.31 -44.97 1.84
N ILE A 77 -19.49 -45.59 1.68
CA ILE A 77 -20.17 -45.77 0.39
C ILE A 77 -21.61 -45.26 0.54
N PRO A 78 -22.02 -44.20 -0.19
CA PRO A 78 -21.22 -43.40 -1.14
C PRO A 78 -20.16 -42.52 -0.45
N PRO A 79 -19.15 -42.01 -1.19
CA PRO A 79 -18.14 -41.10 -0.66
C PRO A 79 -18.77 -39.90 0.05
N GLN A 80 -18.29 -39.57 1.25
CA GLN A 80 -18.75 -38.39 1.97
C GLN A 80 -17.89 -37.18 1.59
N PHE A 81 -18.52 -36.24 0.89
CA PHE A 81 -17.93 -34.94 0.60
C PHE A 81 -17.95 -34.09 1.86
N HIS A 82 -16.79 -33.55 2.23
CA HIS A 82 -16.74 -32.51 3.27
C HIS A 82 -17.01 -31.13 2.67
N LEU A 83 -16.69 -30.96 1.39
CA LEU A 83 -17.14 -29.85 0.56
C LEU A 83 -17.93 -30.42 -0.61
N ARG A 84 -19.21 -30.06 -0.72
CA ARG A 84 -20.09 -30.64 -1.75
C ARG A 84 -19.71 -30.12 -3.14
N PRO A 85 -19.73 -30.99 -4.17
CA PRO A 85 -19.64 -30.52 -5.54
C PRO A 85 -20.83 -29.63 -5.87
N SER A 86 -20.59 -28.62 -6.70
CA SER A 86 -21.64 -27.75 -7.21
C SER A 86 -21.29 -27.25 -8.60
N THR A 87 -22.31 -27.02 -9.42
CA THR A 87 -22.17 -26.41 -10.74
C THR A 87 -23.17 -25.28 -10.91
N HIS A 88 -22.80 -24.31 -11.73
CA HIS A 88 -23.64 -23.19 -12.08
C HIS A 88 -23.48 -22.88 -13.56
N THR A 89 -24.60 -22.77 -14.27
CA THR A 89 -24.59 -22.36 -15.67
C THR A 89 -24.48 -20.84 -15.74
N ILE A 90 -23.51 -20.37 -16.53
CA ILE A 90 -23.31 -18.95 -16.82
C ILE A 90 -23.32 -18.75 -18.34
N ALA A 91 -23.52 -17.51 -18.78
CA ALA A 91 -23.40 -17.12 -20.18
C ALA A 91 -22.23 -16.14 -20.31
N LEU A 92 -21.26 -16.48 -21.17
CA LEU A 92 -20.18 -15.57 -21.56
C LEU A 92 -20.67 -14.76 -22.76
N ASP A 93 -20.76 -13.44 -22.63
CA ASP A 93 -21.19 -12.53 -23.69
C ASP A 93 -19.98 -12.05 -24.49
N ILE A 94 -19.75 -12.64 -25.67
CA ILE A 94 -18.56 -12.34 -26.48
C ILE A 94 -18.88 -11.23 -27.47
N ARG A 95 -18.17 -10.10 -27.36
CA ARG A 95 -18.38 -8.89 -28.17
C ARG A 95 -17.09 -8.31 -28.68
N ASP A 96 -17.22 -7.26 -29.49
CA ASP A 96 -16.09 -6.40 -29.84
C ASP A 96 -15.67 -5.57 -28.64
N ALA A 97 -14.36 -5.47 -28.44
CA ALA A 97 -13.71 -4.64 -27.45
C ALA A 97 -12.83 -3.61 -28.16
N PRO A 98 -12.48 -2.50 -27.49
CA PRO A 98 -11.42 -1.62 -27.98
C PRO A 98 -10.08 -2.35 -27.98
N ASN A 99 -9.10 -1.79 -28.66
CA ASN A 99 -7.69 -2.20 -28.60
C ASN A 99 -6.91 -1.10 -27.88
N LEU A 100 -6.63 -1.33 -26.60
CA LEU A 100 -5.85 -0.45 -25.74
C LEU A 100 -4.39 -0.92 -25.73
N THR A 101 -3.51 -0.06 -26.22
CA THR A 101 -2.06 -0.28 -26.12
C THR A 101 -1.42 0.92 -25.45
N ALA A 102 -0.74 0.70 -24.32
CA ALA A 102 -0.13 1.78 -23.56
C ALA A 102 1.07 1.32 -22.72
N THR A 103 1.93 2.26 -22.35
CA THR A 103 2.90 2.10 -21.26
C THR A 103 2.45 2.93 -20.05
N VAL A 104 2.78 2.43 -18.85
CA VAL A 104 2.60 3.13 -17.58
C VAL A 104 3.97 3.16 -16.90
N GLU A 105 4.46 4.37 -16.62
CA GLU A 105 5.85 4.60 -16.25
C GLU A 105 5.91 5.60 -15.08
N GLY A 106 6.57 5.22 -14.00
CA GLY A 106 6.95 6.13 -12.92
C GLY A 106 8.16 7.01 -13.29
N PRO A 107 8.55 7.93 -12.40
CA PRO A 107 9.47 9.03 -12.71
C PRO A 107 10.95 8.61 -12.67
N MET A 108 11.26 7.45 -12.10
CA MET A 108 12.63 6.99 -11.93
C MET A 108 13.20 6.35 -13.20
N ALA A 109 14.52 6.14 -13.24
CA ALA A 109 15.15 5.37 -14.33
C ALA A 109 14.67 3.91 -14.41
N ASN A 110 14.15 3.37 -13.31
CA ASN A 110 13.33 2.17 -13.30
C ASN A 110 11.86 2.60 -13.38
N ASN A 111 11.31 2.60 -14.59
CA ASN A 111 9.98 3.12 -14.88
C ASN A 111 8.85 2.29 -14.21
N SER A 112 9.15 1.15 -13.59
CA SER A 112 8.18 0.36 -12.83
C SER A 112 7.94 0.85 -11.39
N VAL A 113 8.73 1.83 -10.93
CA VAL A 113 8.63 2.36 -9.56
C VAL A 113 7.78 3.63 -9.57
N PHE A 114 6.61 3.57 -8.96
CA PHE A 114 5.77 4.72 -8.69
C PHE A 114 6.21 5.37 -7.39
N VAL A 115 6.31 6.69 -7.40
CA VAL A 115 6.80 7.48 -6.27
C VAL A 115 5.68 8.38 -5.81
N LEU A 116 5.32 8.30 -4.53
CA LEU A 116 4.30 9.20 -3.97
C LEU A 116 4.77 10.65 -4.04
N ASP A 117 3.83 11.55 -4.31
CA ASP A 117 4.03 12.98 -4.55
C ASP A 117 4.94 13.29 -5.76
N ASP A 118 5.01 12.37 -6.72
CA ASP A 118 5.64 12.55 -8.03
C ASP A 118 4.72 12.05 -9.17
N ASP A 119 5.10 12.33 -10.41
CA ASP A 119 4.29 12.08 -11.59
C ASP A 119 4.41 10.63 -12.10
N VAL A 120 3.27 10.06 -12.52
CA VAL A 120 3.18 8.86 -13.35
C VAL A 120 2.83 9.28 -14.77
N HIS A 121 3.52 8.70 -15.75
CA HIS A 121 3.37 8.99 -17.17
C HIS A 121 2.70 7.81 -17.90
N ILE A 122 1.68 8.13 -18.69
CA ILE A 122 0.89 7.14 -19.41
C ILE A 122 0.83 7.54 -20.88
N ASN A 123 1.33 6.68 -21.75
CA ASN A 123 1.42 6.94 -23.19
C ASN A 123 0.82 5.78 -23.96
N GLY A 124 -0.09 6.06 -24.89
CA GLY A 124 -0.74 4.98 -25.62
C GLY A 124 -1.79 5.43 -26.61
N SER A 125 -2.62 4.47 -27.00
CA SER A 125 -3.79 4.70 -27.85
C SER A 125 -4.91 3.72 -27.54
N ALA A 126 -6.15 4.19 -27.75
CA ALA A 126 -7.36 3.38 -27.75
C ALA A 126 -8.02 3.45 -29.12
N MET A 127 -8.03 2.33 -29.85
CA MET A 127 -8.49 2.26 -31.23
C MET A 127 -9.46 1.10 -31.44
N THR A 128 -10.26 1.12 -32.51
CA THR A 128 -11.03 -0.06 -32.93
C THR A 128 -10.10 -1.17 -33.43
N ILE A 129 -10.51 -2.43 -33.31
CA ILE A 129 -9.81 -3.56 -33.93
C ILE A 129 -10.10 -3.59 -35.45
N GLY A 130 -9.10 -3.98 -36.26
CA GLY A 130 -9.28 -4.23 -37.71
C GLY A 130 -8.14 -3.72 -38.59
N ALA A 131 -8.29 -3.89 -39.91
CA ALA A 131 -7.27 -3.49 -40.89
C ALA A 131 -7.12 -1.96 -41.06
N SER A 132 -8.08 -1.18 -40.55
CA SER A 132 -8.02 0.28 -40.53
C SER A 132 -8.59 0.79 -39.20
N PRO A 133 -7.80 0.72 -38.12
CA PRO A 133 -8.22 1.17 -36.80
C PRO A 133 -8.63 2.64 -36.79
N VAL A 134 -9.70 2.96 -36.08
CA VAL A 134 -10.20 4.33 -35.87
C VAL A 134 -10.07 4.68 -34.39
N ALA A 135 -9.73 5.93 -34.09
CA ALA A 135 -9.69 6.46 -32.73
C ALA A 135 -11.03 6.27 -32.02
N MET A 136 -10.96 5.81 -30.78
CA MET A 136 -12.14 5.63 -29.94
C MET A 136 -12.18 6.66 -28.82
N LEU A 137 -13.31 7.35 -28.72
CA LEU A 137 -13.64 8.19 -27.57
C LEU A 137 -14.11 7.30 -26.42
N GLY A 138 -13.63 7.61 -25.22
CA GLY A 138 -14.06 6.94 -24.00
C GLY A 138 -13.25 7.43 -22.81
N ASN A 139 -13.37 6.68 -21.73
CA ASN A 139 -12.71 6.98 -20.48
C ASN A 139 -11.58 6.01 -20.17
N LEU A 140 -10.42 6.53 -19.78
CA LEU A 140 -9.24 5.76 -19.39
C LEU A 140 -9.04 5.89 -17.88
N SER A 141 -9.02 4.75 -17.20
CA SER A 141 -8.83 4.64 -15.76
C SER A 141 -7.54 3.90 -15.45
N LEU A 142 -6.67 4.50 -14.64
CA LEU A 142 -5.58 3.78 -14.00
C LEU A 142 -6.01 3.46 -12.58
N SER A 143 -5.93 2.20 -12.21
CA SER A 143 -6.13 1.74 -10.84
C SER A 143 -4.93 0.96 -10.32
N ILE A 144 -4.73 1.00 -9.00
CA ILE A 144 -3.68 0.25 -8.32
C ILE A 144 -4.22 -0.49 -7.09
N ARG A 145 -3.53 -1.53 -6.66
CA ARG A 145 -3.78 -2.19 -5.36
C ARG A 145 -2.52 -2.88 -4.86
N GLN A 146 -2.52 -3.25 -3.58
CA GLN A 146 -1.44 -4.07 -3.02
C GLN A 146 -1.41 -5.44 -3.70
N ASN A 147 -0.22 -5.90 -4.07
CA ASN A 147 -0.03 -7.17 -4.76
C ASN A 147 -0.59 -8.36 -3.96
N ASP A 148 -1.29 -9.27 -4.66
CA ASP A 148 -1.92 -10.47 -4.11
C ASP A 148 -2.91 -10.23 -2.96
N SER A 149 -3.38 -8.98 -2.79
CA SER A 149 -4.27 -8.64 -1.68
C SER A 149 -5.71 -9.11 -1.90
N GLY A 150 -6.12 -9.30 -3.16
CA GLY A 150 -7.52 -9.54 -3.52
C GLY A 150 -8.47 -8.38 -3.15
N MET A 151 -7.92 -7.23 -2.73
CA MET A 151 -8.68 -6.03 -2.35
C MET A 151 -9.27 -5.34 -3.58
N GLU A 152 -10.19 -4.41 -3.32
CA GLU A 152 -10.71 -3.51 -4.36
C GLU A 152 -9.58 -2.64 -4.94
N TRP A 153 -9.71 -2.34 -6.22
CA TRP A 153 -8.81 -1.45 -6.95
C TRP A 153 -9.04 0.00 -6.52
N LEU A 154 -7.97 0.72 -6.18
CA LEU A 154 -8.00 2.17 -6.00
C LEU A 154 -7.87 2.84 -7.36
N GLU A 155 -8.89 3.57 -7.81
CA GLU A 155 -8.79 4.41 -9.01
C GLU A 155 -7.89 5.63 -8.72
N VAL A 156 -6.75 5.69 -9.40
CA VAL A 156 -5.75 6.77 -9.31
C VAL A 156 -6.21 7.96 -10.13
N PHE A 157 -6.64 7.73 -11.37
CA PHE A 157 -7.21 8.76 -12.20
C PHE A 157 -8.25 8.21 -13.16
N ASN A 158 -9.01 9.13 -13.73
CA ASN A 158 -10.05 8.88 -14.70
C ASN A 158 -10.06 10.02 -15.73
N PHE A 159 -9.64 9.76 -16.97
CA PHE A 159 -9.53 10.76 -18.03
C PHE A 159 -10.27 10.37 -19.30
N THR A 160 -11.01 11.32 -19.87
CA THR A 160 -11.57 11.16 -21.22
C THR A 160 -10.45 11.28 -22.27
N VAL A 161 -10.31 10.25 -23.12
CA VAL A 161 -9.33 10.20 -24.21
C VAL A 161 -10.01 9.89 -25.54
N ASN A 162 -9.38 10.25 -26.66
CA ASN A 162 -9.87 9.92 -27.99
C ASN A 162 -8.73 9.51 -28.91
N GLY A 163 -8.55 8.20 -29.11
CA GLY A 163 -7.41 7.68 -29.88
C GLY A 163 -6.11 7.72 -29.07
N SER A 164 -5.08 8.37 -29.63
CA SER A 164 -3.78 8.53 -28.97
C SER A 164 -3.83 9.49 -27.78
N PHE A 165 -3.11 9.16 -26.72
CA PHE A 165 -3.02 9.96 -25.50
C PHE A 165 -1.61 9.97 -24.91
N THR A 166 -1.30 11.08 -24.24
CA THR A 166 -0.14 11.27 -23.36
C THR A 166 -0.66 11.97 -22.11
N ILE A 167 -0.58 11.29 -20.98
CA ILE A 167 -1.10 11.72 -19.69
C ILE A 167 0.05 11.78 -18.70
N THR A 168 0.01 12.78 -17.84
CA THR A 168 0.89 12.91 -16.67
C THR A 168 -0.02 13.17 -15.48
N HIS A 169 0.16 12.39 -14.42
CA HIS A 169 -0.69 12.44 -13.24
C HIS A 169 0.16 12.35 -11.98
N LEU A 170 0.01 13.34 -11.09
CA LEU A 170 0.65 13.37 -9.79
C LEU A 170 0.03 12.34 -8.86
N LEU A 171 0.81 11.34 -8.44
CA LEU A 171 0.37 10.31 -7.50
C LEU A 171 0.48 10.82 -6.06
N SER A 172 -0.53 11.54 -5.57
CA SER A 172 -0.45 12.14 -4.23
C SER A 172 -0.51 11.12 -3.10
N SER A 173 0.34 11.30 -2.08
CA SER A 173 0.30 10.54 -0.83
C SER A 173 -1.03 10.65 -0.09
N ALA A 174 -1.72 11.80 -0.20
CA ALA A 174 -3.00 12.04 0.46
C ALA A 174 -4.16 11.20 -0.11
N ASP A 175 -4.11 10.88 -1.41
CA ASP A 175 -5.17 10.18 -2.13
C ASP A 175 -4.82 8.72 -2.45
N THR A 176 -3.64 8.25 -2.01
CA THR A 176 -3.12 6.91 -2.31
C THR A 176 -2.93 6.05 -1.06
N PRO A 177 -4.01 5.54 -0.44
CA PRO A 177 -3.95 4.71 0.77
C PRO A 177 -3.50 3.26 0.51
N VAL A 178 -2.52 3.04 -0.38
CA VAL A 178 -1.92 1.73 -0.70
C VAL A 178 -0.57 1.60 0.00
N ALA A 179 -0.28 0.42 0.54
CA ALA A 179 0.99 0.14 1.21
C ALA A 179 2.17 0.29 0.23
N ALA A 180 3.30 0.80 0.72
CA ALA A 180 4.55 0.73 -0.03
C ALA A 180 4.97 -0.72 -0.28
N GLY A 181 5.67 -0.98 -1.39
CA GLY A 181 6.06 -2.32 -1.81
C GLY A 181 5.52 -2.72 -3.18
N VAL A 182 5.46 -4.01 -3.45
CA VAL A 182 4.94 -4.54 -4.73
C VAL A 182 3.46 -4.21 -4.85
N ILE A 183 3.06 -3.67 -6.00
CA ILE A 183 1.68 -3.35 -6.35
C ILE A 183 1.28 -4.02 -7.66
N GLU A 184 -0.01 -4.24 -7.81
CA GLU A 184 -0.64 -4.53 -9.09
C GLU A 184 -1.20 -3.24 -9.67
N ILE A 185 -1.16 -3.11 -10.99
CA ILE A 185 -1.77 -1.97 -11.71
C ILE A 185 -2.77 -2.47 -12.76
N GLN A 186 -3.78 -1.67 -13.03
CA GLN A 186 -4.75 -1.90 -14.10
C GLN A 186 -4.98 -0.60 -14.84
N LEU A 187 -4.66 -0.59 -16.14
CA LEU A 187 -5.03 0.50 -17.03
C LEU A 187 -6.17 0.02 -17.92
N ARG A 188 -7.38 0.51 -17.66
CA ARG A 188 -8.62 0.08 -18.31
C ARG A 188 -9.24 1.20 -19.13
N PHE A 189 -9.67 0.88 -20.35
CA PHE A 189 -10.42 1.79 -21.20
C PHE A 189 -11.89 1.38 -21.32
N PHE A 190 -12.76 2.37 -21.09
CA PHE A 190 -14.21 2.28 -21.18
C PHE A 190 -14.69 3.08 -22.40
N PRO A 191 -14.95 2.43 -23.55
CA PRO A 191 -15.37 3.11 -24.75
C PRO A 191 -16.82 3.62 -24.64
N ASP A 192 -17.13 4.77 -25.25
CA ASP A 192 -18.49 5.32 -25.23
C ASP A 192 -19.50 4.50 -26.07
N VAL A 193 -18.99 3.78 -27.07
CA VAL A 193 -19.82 3.14 -28.12
C VAL A 193 -19.89 1.62 -27.96
N LEU A 194 -18.85 0.99 -27.42
CA LEU A 194 -18.84 -0.45 -27.17
C LEU A 194 -19.24 -0.74 -25.73
N LEU A 195 -19.78 -1.94 -25.49
CA LEU A 195 -20.21 -2.37 -24.16
C LEU A 195 -19.16 -3.21 -23.43
N ALA A 196 -18.00 -3.45 -24.07
CA ALA A 196 -16.87 -4.14 -23.49
C ALA A 196 -15.71 -3.16 -23.28
N THR A 197 -14.98 -3.34 -22.17
CA THR A 197 -13.75 -2.63 -21.85
C THR A 197 -12.54 -3.38 -22.38
N ASP A 198 -11.38 -2.74 -22.38
CA ASP A 198 -10.10 -3.40 -22.63
C ASP A 198 -9.05 -2.94 -21.60
N ASP A 199 -8.16 -3.84 -21.23
CA ASP A 199 -7.07 -3.59 -20.27
C ASP A 199 -5.75 -3.61 -21.02
N ALA A 200 -4.92 -2.59 -20.82
CA ALA A 200 -3.60 -2.55 -21.45
C ALA A 200 -2.74 -3.67 -20.89
N ASN A 201 -2.04 -4.38 -21.77
CA ASN A 201 -0.99 -5.29 -21.33
C ASN A 201 0.23 -4.48 -20.85
N VAL A 202 0.35 -4.36 -19.54
CA VAL A 202 1.41 -3.60 -18.84
C VAL A 202 2.50 -4.48 -18.23
N SER A 203 2.47 -5.78 -18.51
CA SER A 203 3.35 -6.79 -17.91
C SER A 203 4.84 -6.62 -18.24
N THR A 204 5.20 -5.84 -19.26
CA THR A 204 6.60 -5.62 -19.65
C THR A 204 7.44 -4.94 -18.58
N ASN A 205 6.79 -4.23 -17.66
CA ASN A 205 7.41 -3.50 -16.58
C ASN A 205 7.15 -4.16 -15.21
N GLU A 206 6.56 -5.35 -15.16
CA GLU A 206 6.35 -6.04 -13.88
C GLU A 206 7.67 -6.55 -13.27
N PRO A 207 7.79 -6.58 -11.93
CA PRO A 207 6.80 -6.11 -10.96
C PRO A 207 6.76 -4.58 -10.84
N TYR A 208 5.58 -4.01 -10.64
CA TYR A 208 5.42 -2.61 -10.25
C TYR A 208 5.62 -2.44 -8.74
N TRP A 209 6.13 -1.27 -8.35
CA TRP A 209 6.48 -0.96 -6.97
C TRP A 209 5.96 0.42 -6.58
N LEU A 210 5.43 0.56 -5.37
CA LEU A 210 5.06 1.84 -4.77
C LEU A 210 6.09 2.24 -3.72
N LEU A 211 6.74 3.39 -3.93
CA LEU A 211 7.66 3.99 -2.98
C LEU A 211 6.89 5.00 -2.10
N GLY A 212 6.73 4.64 -0.83
CA GLY A 212 5.95 5.41 0.15
C GLY A 212 6.72 6.58 0.77
N ILE A 213 6.10 7.23 1.76
CA ILE A 213 6.69 8.29 2.59
C ILE A 213 6.52 7.92 4.06
N LEU A 214 7.48 8.30 4.90
CA LEU A 214 7.37 8.17 6.35
C LEU A 214 7.09 9.53 6.99
N ASP A 215 6.20 9.53 7.97
CA ASP A 215 5.90 10.64 8.85
C ASP A 215 6.44 10.35 10.26
N PHE A 216 6.80 11.41 10.98
CA PHE A 216 7.42 11.31 12.30
C PHE A 216 6.72 12.18 13.32
N SER A 217 6.36 11.57 14.45
CA SER A 217 5.81 12.26 15.62
C SER A 217 6.79 12.18 16.78
N ILE A 218 7.22 13.34 17.29
CA ILE A 218 8.13 13.44 18.43
C ILE A 218 7.32 13.56 19.71
N GLU A 219 7.49 12.56 20.59
CA GLU A 219 6.86 12.47 21.89
C GLU A 219 7.90 12.67 22.98
N ALA A 220 7.95 13.87 23.55
CA ALA A 220 8.87 14.20 24.61
C ALA A 220 8.22 15.00 25.75
N MET A 221 8.50 14.60 26.99
CA MET A 221 8.28 15.47 28.14
C MET A 221 9.45 16.45 28.29
N PRO A 222 9.28 17.57 29.00
CA PRO A 222 10.39 18.45 29.35
C PRO A 222 11.52 17.69 30.06
N GLN A 223 12.77 17.94 29.65
CA GLN A 223 13.96 17.26 30.14
C GLN A 223 14.87 18.22 30.90
N MET A 224 15.43 17.79 32.03
CA MET A 224 16.36 18.59 32.82
C MET A 224 17.75 18.62 32.18
N ARG A 225 18.35 19.81 32.02
CA ARG A 225 19.73 19.94 31.54
C ARG A 225 20.71 19.24 32.48
N GLY A 226 21.77 18.67 31.92
CA GLY A 226 22.77 17.91 32.67
C GLY A 226 22.35 16.47 32.99
N MET A 227 21.19 16.02 32.50
CA MET A 227 20.69 14.65 32.66
C MET A 227 20.52 13.99 31.29
N ALA A 228 20.52 12.65 31.27
CA ALA A 228 20.14 11.89 30.10
C ALA A 228 18.67 12.14 29.74
N THR A 229 18.40 12.30 28.44
CA THR A 229 17.04 12.49 27.93
C THR A 229 16.27 11.16 27.85
N ASN A 230 14.94 11.25 27.83
CA ASN A 230 14.06 10.18 27.40
C ASN A 230 13.06 10.74 26.38
N VAL A 231 13.31 10.47 25.10
CA VAL A 231 12.47 10.94 23.99
C VAL A 231 12.02 9.75 23.17
N ARG A 232 10.75 9.73 22.77
CA ARG A 232 10.22 8.75 21.82
C ARG A 232 9.92 9.42 20.49
N VAL A 233 10.21 8.73 19.40
CA VAL A 233 9.82 9.10 18.05
C VAL A 233 8.95 7.98 17.51
N GLN A 234 7.69 8.31 17.20
CA GLN A 234 6.76 7.42 16.52
C GLN A 234 6.90 7.62 15.01
N ILE A 235 7.07 6.51 14.30
CA ILE A 235 7.10 6.44 12.84
C ILE A 235 5.71 6.02 12.38
N GLU A 236 5.18 6.74 11.40
CA GLU A 236 3.96 6.44 10.66
C GLU A 236 4.32 6.37 9.17
N ASP A 237 3.62 5.56 8.39
CA ASP A 237 3.68 5.72 6.94
C ASP A 237 2.65 6.75 6.47
N HIS A 238 2.66 7.09 5.18
CA HIS A 238 1.74 8.05 4.56
C HIS A 238 0.25 7.71 4.72
N ARG A 239 -0.09 6.47 5.13
CA ARG A 239 -1.46 6.05 5.41
C ARG A 239 -1.88 6.36 6.85
N GLY A 240 -0.97 6.89 7.67
CA GLY A 240 -1.14 7.13 9.10
C GLY A 240 -1.16 5.84 9.92
N VAL A 241 -0.60 4.72 9.42
CA VAL A 241 -0.50 3.49 10.20
C VAL A 241 0.83 3.42 10.92
N ILE A 242 0.82 2.83 12.13
CA ILE A 242 1.99 2.67 13.00
C ILE A 242 2.53 1.23 13.04
N GLN A 243 1.96 0.32 12.26
CA GLN A 243 2.32 -1.11 12.23
C GLN A 243 2.09 -1.69 10.83
N GLY A 244 2.79 -2.78 10.51
CA GLY A 244 2.59 -3.51 9.25
C GLY A 244 3.33 -2.91 8.06
N PHE A 245 4.44 -2.22 8.31
CA PHE A 245 5.38 -1.76 7.29
C PHE A 245 6.84 -1.85 7.79
N GLU A 246 7.77 -1.87 6.85
CA GLU A 246 9.20 -2.05 7.11
C GLU A 246 9.87 -0.73 7.50
N THR A 247 10.56 -0.70 8.63
CA THR A 247 11.30 0.49 9.11
C THR A 247 12.79 0.45 8.75
N ILE A 248 13.18 -0.39 7.80
CA ILE A 248 14.57 -0.53 7.32
C ILE A 248 15.11 0.83 6.82
N GLY A 249 16.34 1.14 7.22
CA GLY A 249 17.12 2.32 6.85
C GLY A 249 17.71 3.06 8.04
N ASP A 250 18.39 4.16 7.75
CA ASP A 250 19.11 4.98 8.74
C ASP A 250 18.30 6.22 9.12
N TYR A 251 18.15 6.43 10.43
CA TYR A 251 17.44 7.57 11.04
C TYR A 251 18.43 8.39 11.86
N ASP A 252 18.79 9.55 11.33
CA ASP A 252 19.68 10.51 12.00
C ASP A 252 18.86 11.52 12.80
N PHE A 253 19.23 11.73 14.07
CA PHE A 253 18.55 12.64 14.97
C PHE A 253 19.42 13.85 15.29
N TYR A 254 18.84 15.04 15.21
CA TYR A 254 19.52 16.30 15.48
C TYR A 254 18.77 17.11 16.54
N PHE A 255 19.45 17.48 17.61
CA PHE A 255 18.92 18.36 18.63
C PHE A 255 19.61 19.72 18.55
N ASP A 256 18.83 20.78 18.31
CA ASP A 256 19.35 22.14 18.10
C ASP A 256 20.48 22.17 17.06
N ASN A 257 20.26 21.58 15.89
CA ASN A 257 21.23 21.45 14.79
C ASN A 257 22.49 20.64 15.10
N ASN A 258 22.56 19.94 16.23
CA ASN A 258 23.68 19.05 16.57
C ASN A 258 23.21 17.60 16.49
N TRP A 259 23.97 16.76 15.80
CA TRP A 259 23.71 15.32 15.76
C TRP A 259 23.78 14.73 17.17
N VAL A 260 22.78 13.91 17.53
CA VAL A 260 22.70 13.24 18.84
C VAL A 260 22.72 11.72 18.77
N ASN A 261 22.15 11.13 17.71
CA ASN A 261 22.10 9.68 17.55
C ASN A 261 21.79 9.30 16.11
N THR A 262 22.17 8.08 15.73
CA THR A 262 21.69 7.39 14.54
C THR A 262 21.09 6.06 14.95
N THR A 263 19.88 5.75 14.49
CA THR A 263 19.28 4.42 14.63
C THR A 263 19.25 3.77 13.26
N ASN A 264 19.80 2.57 13.13
CA ASN A 264 19.80 1.82 11.88
C ASN A 264 18.82 0.64 12.03
N ASP A 265 17.99 0.41 11.01
CA ASP A 265 17.06 -0.72 10.90
C ASP A 265 16.32 -1.03 12.22
N PRO A 266 15.59 -0.06 12.81
CA PRO A 266 14.88 -0.30 14.06
C PRO A 266 13.84 -1.42 13.90
N ASP A 267 13.80 -2.35 14.86
CA ASP A 267 12.81 -3.45 14.91
C ASP A 267 11.38 -2.99 15.27
N SER A 268 11.18 -1.70 15.50
CA SER A 268 9.93 -1.10 15.94
C SER A 268 9.70 0.24 15.28
N THR A 269 8.43 0.58 15.04
CA THR A 269 7.99 1.92 14.62
C THR A 269 8.11 2.96 15.73
N VAL A 270 8.59 2.57 16.91
CA VAL A 270 8.93 3.50 17.99
C VAL A 270 10.44 3.46 18.22
N ILE A 271 11.09 4.60 18.03
CA ILE A 271 12.50 4.80 18.39
C ILE A 271 12.57 5.51 19.74
N THR A 272 13.30 4.92 20.69
CA THR A 272 13.60 5.57 21.98
C THR A 272 15.00 6.14 21.94
N LEU A 273 15.12 7.44 22.18
CA LEU A 273 16.36 8.20 22.19
C LEU A 273 16.75 8.58 23.62
N SER A 274 18.05 8.49 23.89
CA SER A 274 18.66 8.92 25.15
C SER A 274 20.06 9.44 24.87
N TRP A 275 20.30 10.71 25.20
CA TRP A 275 21.61 11.34 25.16
C TRP A 275 21.77 12.30 26.34
N ASP A 276 23.00 12.63 26.71
CA ASP A 276 23.26 13.58 27.80
C ASP A 276 22.96 15.01 27.33
N LEU A 277 21.97 15.65 27.96
CA LEU A 277 21.61 17.03 27.66
C LEU A 277 22.65 17.97 28.28
N ASN A 278 23.25 18.84 27.47
CA ASN A 278 24.33 19.74 27.92
C ASN A 278 23.88 20.58 29.15
N SER A 279 24.63 20.49 30.26
CA SER A 279 24.31 21.18 31.52
C SER A 279 24.35 22.72 31.42
N SER A 280 24.99 23.26 30.39
CA SER A 280 25.04 24.70 30.10
C SER A 280 23.93 25.16 29.14
N LYS A 281 23.07 24.26 28.64
CA LYS A 281 21.91 24.66 27.84
C LYS A 281 21.00 25.58 28.64
N ILE A 282 20.49 26.61 27.95
CA ILE A 282 19.48 27.51 28.51
C ILE A 282 18.16 26.76 28.55
N ALA A 283 17.33 27.00 29.57
CA ALA A 283 15.98 26.46 29.59
C ALA A 283 15.15 27.11 28.47
N TYR A 284 14.75 26.33 27.47
CA TYR A 284 14.02 26.79 26.29
C TYR A 284 13.43 25.59 25.53
N ASP A 285 12.61 25.86 24.51
CA ASP A 285 12.12 24.86 23.56
C ASP A 285 13.08 24.80 22.37
N TYR A 286 13.74 23.65 22.18
CA TYR A 286 14.67 23.44 21.08
C TYR A 286 14.08 22.47 20.07
N VAL A 287 14.46 22.66 18.81
CA VAL A 287 14.06 21.76 17.73
C VAL A 287 14.76 20.40 17.92
N LEU A 288 13.99 19.34 17.74
CA LEU A 288 14.49 17.98 17.52
C LEU A 288 14.04 17.56 16.12
N ASP A 289 15.00 17.24 15.28
CA ASP A 289 14.77 16.81 13.89
C ASP A 289 15.13 15.34 13.74
N VAL A 290 14.43 14.67 12.84
CA VAL A 290 14.76 13.35 12.32
C VAL A 290 14.94 13.45 10.81
N SER A 291 16.03 12.86 10.32
CA SER A 291 16.32 12.69 8.90
C SER A 291 16.41 11.20 8.60
N PHE A 292 15.51 10.70 7.77
CA PHE A 292 15.53 9.35 7.27
C PHE A 292 16.07 9.35 5.85
N ASN A 293 17.14 8.59 5.59
CA ASN A 293 17.86 8.64 4.30
C ASN A 293 17.17 7.90 3.15
N GLY A 294 15.96 7.38 3.36
CA GLY A 294 15.24 6.56 2.40
C GLY A 294 15.60 5.08 2.53
N SER A 295 14.78 4.25 1.90
CA SER A 295 15.00 2.81 1.77
C SER A 295 14.41 2.30 0.45
N GLN A 296 14.40 0.99 0.25
CA GLN A 296 13.71 0.39 -0.90
C GLN A 296 12.18 0.59 -0.85
N TYR A 297 11.61 0.86 0.33
CA TYR A 297 10.16 1.01 0.53
C TYR A 297 9.73 2.46 0.63
N PHE A 298 10.58 3.33 1.18
CA PHE A 298 10.20 4.69 1.54
C PHE A 298 11.20 5.70 1.00
N GLN A 299 10.68 6.84 0.55
CA GLN A 299 11.48 8.00 0.15
C GLN A 299 12.22 8.60 1.34
N GLN A 300 13.26 9.39 1.05
CA GLN A 300 13.87 10.24 2.05
C GLN A 300 12.80 11.14 2.67
N SER A 301 12.77 11.17 4.00
CA SER A 301 11.74 11.88 4.76
C SER A 301 12.38 12.61 5.93
N THR A 302 11.84 13.77 6.28
CA THR A 302 12.30 14.55 7.44
C THR A 302 11.13 14.91 8.33
N GLY A 303 11.31 14.83 9.63
CA GLY A 303 10.33 15.26 10.62
C GLY A 303 10.96 16.22 11.62
N TYR A 304 10.14 17.07 12.22
CA TYR A 304 10.58 18.01 13.25
C TYR A 304 9.59 18.07 14.40
N GLY A 305 10.11 18.39 15.57
CA GLY A 305 9.35 18.52 16.81
C GLY A 305 10.11 19.35 17.81
N TRP A 306 9.59 19.42 19.04
CA TRP A 306 10.12 20.28 20.08
C TRP A 306 10.49 19.47 21.31
N LEU A 307 11.68 19.72 21.86
CA LEU A 307 12.12 19.22 23.14
C LEU A 307 12.39 20.39 24.09
N ARG A 308 11.56 20.47 25.14
CA ARG A 308 11.73 21.47 26.20
C ARG A 308 12.89 21.09 27.10
N THR A 309 13.90 21.94 27.16
CA THR A 309 14.98 21.86 28.15
C THR A 309 14.60 22.68 29.39
N GLN A 310 14.77 22.09 30.57
CA GLN A 310 14.55 22.70 31.86
C GLN A 310 15.87 22.94 32.58
N ALA A 311 15.86 23.90 33.50
CA ALA A 311 16.96 24.21 34.38
C ALA A 311 16.42 24.49 35.78
N GLU A 312 17.24 24.19 36.78
CA GLU A 312 17.01 24.69 38.14
C GLU A 312 17.31 26.19 38.18
N VAL A 313 16.47 26.91 38.91
CA VAL A 313 16.71 28.31 39.25
C VAL A 313 17.57 28.34 40.51
N GLY A 314 18.82 28.76 40.35
CA GLY A 314 19.67 29.13 41.48
C GLY A 314 19.38 30.56 41.91
N TRP A 315 19.09 30.76 43.19
CA TRP A 315 18.95 32.10 43.77
C TRP A 315 20.25 32.47 44.46
N ASN A 316 20.87 33.57 44.07
CA ASN A 316 21.89 34.20 44.89
C ASN A 316 21.19 35.24 45.75
N ILE A 317 21.01 34.99 47.05
CA ILE A 317 20.22 35.87 47.91
C ILE A 317 21.15 36.54 48.92
N SER A 318 21.02 37.86 49.03
CA SER A 318 21.64 38.69 50.05
C SER A 318 20.56 39.50 50.79
N VAL A 319 20.86 39.86 52.03
CA VAL A 319 19.99 40.72 52.84
C VAL A 319 20.70 42.06 53.01
N GLY A 320 19.97 43.16 52.84
CA GLY A 320 20.54 44.51 52.94
C GLY A 320 21.15 44.85 54.31
N GLN A 321 20.77 44.12 55.36
CA GLN A 321 21.32 44.23 56.71
C GLN A 321 20.96 42.99 57.55
N ASP A 322 21.87 42.57 58.43
CA ASP A 322 21.70 41.39 59.30
C ASP A 322 20.67 41.59 60.44
N TRP A 323 20.36 42.85 60.77
CA TRP A 323 19.39 43.20 61.79
C TRP A 323 18.59 44.44 61.37
N ASN A 324 17.27 44.41 61.60
CA ASN A 324 16.37 45.50 61.26
C ASN A 324 15.52 45.89 62.48
N HIS A 325 15.51 47.18 62.84
CA HIS A 325 14.75 47.67 63.98
C HIS A 325 13.23 47.56 63.72
N LEU A 326 12.45 47.38 64.79
CA LEU A 326 10.99 47.38 64.67
C LEU A 326 10.50 48.74 64.13
N GLY A 327 9.78 48.74 63.01
CA GLY A 327 9.30 49.96 62.34
C GLY A 327 10.16 50.48 61.19
N THR A 328 11.28 49.82 60.85
CA THR A 328 12.11 50.12 59.66
C THR A 328 12.04 49.03 58.61
N THR A 329 12.39 49.34 57.36
CA THR A 329 12.38 48.38 56.23
C THR A 329 13.79 47.89 55.91
N THR A 330 13.90 46.60 55.58
CA THR A 330 15.05 45.98 54.92
C THR A 330 14.61 45.40 53.59
N TYR A 331 15.55 45.05 52.72
CA TYR A 331 15.27 44.40 51.45
C TYR A 331 16.10 43.14 51.31
N ILE A 332 15.50 42.15 50.66
CA ILE A 332 16.17 40.96 50.17
C ILE A 332 16.44 41.23 48.69
N TYR A 333 17.66 40.96 48.25
CA TYR A 333 18.06 41.17 46.87
C TYR A 333 18.89 39.97 46.37
N GLY A 334 18.91 39.80 45.05
CA GLY A 334 19.59 38.71 44.38
C GLY A 334 19.73 38.97 42.89
#